data_AF-A0A9W9PUT6-F1
#
_entry.id   AF-A0A9W9PUT6-F1
#
_cell.length_a   1.000
_cell.length_b   1.000
_cell.length_c   1.000
_cell.angle_alpha   90.00
_cell.angle_beta   90.00
_cell.angle_gamma   90.00
#
_symmetry.space_group_name_H-M   'P 1'
#
loop_
_entity.id
_entity.type
_entity.pdbx_description
1 polymer ?
#
loop_
_entity_poly.entity_id
_entity_poly.type
_entity_poly.pdbx_seq_one_letter_code
_entity_poly.pdbx_strand_id
1 'polypeptide(L)'
;MIWKYLKSWADPNTAEKIVVLSSTEAFSVLKEHIDDVNIPTAFGEGFTFTHGMLPDLDDNIWRRFSWRLPSRSLPPGPIKWTEDLDGRKVALAVGGEAGCRRTEIIATLFPDEDEL
;
A
#
# COMPACT_ATOMS: atom_id res chain seq x y z
N MET A 1 14.45 22.45 -15.58
CA MET A 1 13.82 23.45 -16.49
C MET A 1 12.36 23.14 -16.86
N ILE A 2 11.88 21.88 -16.83
CA ILE A 2 10.46 21.53 -17.05
C ILE A 2 9.56 21.83 -15.84
N TRP A 3 10.07 21.65 -14.62
CA TRP A 3 9.33 21.85 -13.36
C TRP A 3 8.72 23.25 -13.19
N LYS A 4 9.39 24.29 -13.70
CA LYS A 4 8.90 25.68 -13.63
C LYS A 4 7.59 25.89 -14.41
N TYR A 5 7.35 25.12 -15.46
CA TYR A 5 6.11 25.16 -16.24
C TYR A 5 5.02 24.27 -15.64
N LEU A 6 5.40 23.12 -15.07
CA LEU A 6 4.47 22.18 -14.42
C LEU A 6 3.83 22.76 -13.14
N LYS A 7 4.57 23.58 -12.38
CA LYS A 7 4.06 24.21 -11.16
C LYS A 7 2.81 25.07 -11.38
N SER A 8 2.63 25.64 -12.57
CA SER A 8 1.45 26.47 -12.87
C SER A 8 0.16 25.66 -13.02
N TRP A 9 0.25 24.32 -13.10
CA TRP A 9 -0.88 23.40 -13.25
C TRP A 9 -1.15 22.58 -11.98
N ALA A 10 -0.20 22.59 -11.02
CA ALA A 10 -0.37 21.95 -9.73
C ALA A 10 -0.95 22.95 -8.73
N ASP A 11 -1.93 22.50 -7.94
CA ASP A 11 -2.41 23.25 -6.78
C ASP A 11 -1.24 23.60 -5.84
N PRO A 12 -1.20 24.79 -5.21
CA PRO A 12 -0.10 25.21 -4.33
C PRO A 12 0.26 24.18 -3.24
N ASN A 13 -0.73 23.53 -2.62
CA ASN A 13 -0.48 22.53 -1.58
C ASN A 13 0.19 21.26 -2.12
N THR A 14 0.01 20.96 -3.40
CA THR A 14 0.66 19.82 -4.08
C THR A 14 2.03 20.22 -4.60
N ALA A 15 2.18 21.44 -5.12
CA ALA A 15 3.45 21.96 -5.60
C ALA A 15 4.51 22.06 -4.49
N GLU A 16 4.09 22.32 -3.25
CA GLU A 16 4.95 22.32 -2.06
C GLU A 16 5.48 20.93 -1.68
N LYS A 17 4.75 19.86 -2.02
CA LYS A 17 5.11 18.47 -1.67
C LYS A 17 5.99 17.78 -2.72
N ILE A 18 6.21 18.40 -3.88
CA ILE A 18 6.98 17.79 -4.97
C ILE A 18 8.44 18.23 -4.87
N VAL A 19 9.31 17.24 -4.63
CA VAL A 19 10.76 17.40 -4.61
C VAL A 19 11.34 16.84 -5.91
N VAL A 20 12.17 17.64 -6.59
CA VAL A 20 12.83 17.24 -7.85
C VAL A 20 14.30 16.97 -7.55
N LEU A 21 14.69 15.71 -7.62
CA LEU A 21 16.03 15.24 -7.28
C LEU A 21 16.79 14.79 -8.54
N SER A 22 18.12 14.91 -8.50
CA SER A 22 18.97 14.19 -9.45
C SER A 22 19.06 12.70 -9.08
N SER A 23 19.47 11.85 -10.02
CA SER A 23 19.64 10.41 -9.78
C SER A 23 20.65 10.11 -8.67
N THR A 24 21.67 10.97 -8.48
CA THR A 24 22.68 10.84 -7.44
C THR A 24 22.17 11.21 -6.05
N GLU A 25 21.12 12.04 -5.95
CA GLU A 25 20.54 12.48 -4.68
C GLU A 25 19.37 11.60 -4.23
N ALA A 26 18.72 10.91 -5.17
CA ALA A 26 17.49 10.15 -4.94
C ALA A 26 17.60 9.17 -3.76
N PHE A 27 18.67 8.36 -3.69
CA PHE A 27 18.85 7.40 -2.60
C PHE A 27 18.92 8.09 -1.23
N SER A 28 19.77 9.12 -1.12
CA SER A 28 20.00 9.82 0.16
C SER A 28 18.73 10.41 0.72
N VAL A 29 17.93 11.06 -0.13
CA VAL A 29 16.66 11.69 0.29
C VAL A 29 15.59 10.64 0.60
N LEU A 30 15.50 9.55 -0.18
CA LEU A 30 14.55 8.47 0.12
C LEU A 30 14.84 7.84 1.50
N LYS A 31 16.13 7.68 1.84
CA LYS A 31 16.57 7.11 3.11
C LYS A 31 16.24 7.97 4.34
N GLU A 32 15.95 9.26 4.16
CA GLU A 32 15.47 10.14 5.25
C GLU A 32 14.02 9.84 5.66
N HIS A 33 13.25 9.17 4.80
CA HIS A 33 11.81 8.97 4.97
C HIS A 33 11.37 7.49 4.90
N ILE A 34 12.19 6.62 4.33
CA ILE A 34 11.89 5.22 4.07
C ILE A 34 13.05 4.37 4.56
N ASP A 35 12.76 3.29 5.28
CA ASP A 35 13.77 2.32 5.68
C ASP A 35 14.45 1.70 4.45
N ASP A 36 15.77 1.54 4.52
CA ASP A 36 16.62 1.07 3.40
C ASP A 36 16.09 -0.21 2.76
N VAL A 37 15.62 -1.16 3.58
CA VAL A 37 15.06 -2.45 3.16
C VAL A 37 13.79 -2.34 2.32
N ASN A 38 13.12 -1.19 2.33
CA ASN A 38 11.90 -0.89 1.57
C ASN A 38 12.17 -0.03 0.33
N ILE A 39 13.43 0.38 0.09
CA ILE A 39 13.80 1.20 -1.07
C ILE A 39 14.12 0.28 -2.28
N PRO A 40 13.45 0.47 -3.43
CA PRO A 40 13.70 -0.35 -4.62
C PRO A 40 15.16 -0.33 -5.07
N THR A 41 15.66 -1.44 -5.60
CA THR A 41 17.04 -1.57 -6.10
C THR A 41 17.38 -0.58 -7.23
N ALA A 42 16.39 -0.02 -7.91
CA ALA A 42 16.59 1.05 -8.89
C ALA A 42 17.12 2.36 -8.26
N PHE A 43 16.89 2.55 -6.95
CA PHE A 43 17.32 3.71 -6.17
C PHE A 43 18.30 3.36 -5.06
N GLY A 44 18.47 2.08 -4.69
CA GLY A 44 19.33 1.61 -3.60
C GLY A 44 19.65 0.12 -3.72
N GLU A 45 19.83 -0.61 -2.62
CA GLU A 45 20.11 -2.07 -2.64
C GLU A 45 19.06 -2.91 -1.88
N GLY A 46 18.09 -2.29 -1.20
CA GLY A 46 17.28 -2.98 -0.18
C GLY A 46 16.10 -3.82 -0.68
N PHE A 47 15.39 -3.41 -1.74
CA PHE A 47 14.14 -4.05 -2.16
C PHE A 47 14.11 -4.43 -3.65
N THR A 48 14.06 -5.74 -3.95
CA THR A 48 13.92 -6.21 -5.34
C THR A 48 12.45 -6.24 -5.73
N PHE A 49 11.99 -5.21 -6.45
CA PHE A 49 10.63 -5.15 -6.96
C PHE A 49 10.47 -5.94 -8.27
N THR A 50 9.35 -6.68 -8.36
CA THR A 50 8.92 -7.33 -9.61
C THR A 50 7.49 -6.91 -9.92
N HIS A 51 7.20 -6.68 -11.21
CA HIS A 51 5.84 -6.35 -11.63
C HIS A 51 4.84 -7.43 -11.20
N GLY A 52 3.72 -7.01 -10.60
CA GLY A 52 2.70 -7.92 -10.07
C GLY A 52 3.04 -8.55 -8.72
N MET A 53 4.16 -8.16 -8.09
CA MET A 53 4.47 -8.56 -6.71
C MET A 53 3.34 -8.11 -5.76
N LEU A 54 2.92 -9.02 -4.88
CA LEU A 54 1.93 -8.73 -3.86
C LEU A 54 2.54 -7.81 -2.80
N PRO A 55 1.78 -6.85 -2.27
CA PRO A 55 2.29 -5.99 -1.22
C PRO A 55 2.54 -6.79 0.05
N ASP A 56 3.69 -6.53 0.68
CA ASP A 56 3.98 -6.98 2.03
C ASP A 56 3.49 -5.90 3.01
N LEU A 57 2.62 -6.29 3.95
CA LEU A 57 2.01 -5.36 4.90
C LEU A 57 2.85 -5.32 6.18
N ASP A 58 2.99 -4.14 6.76
CA ASP A 58 3.74 -3.98 8.01
C ASP A 58 3.05 -4.66 9.20
N ASP A 59 3.83 -4.93 10.25
CA ASP A 59 3.37 -5.62 11.46
C ASP A 59 2.17 -4.93 12.13
N ASN A 60 2.05 -3.59 12.06
CA ASN A 60 0.92 -2.90 12.67
C ASN A 60 -0.37 -3.19 11.92
N ILE A 61 -0.34 -3.17 10.59
CA ILE A 61 -1.49 -3.58 9.78
C ILE A 61 -1.85 -5.03 10.10
N TRP A 62 -0.88 -5.96 10.16
CA TRP A 62 -1.20 -7.34 10.50
C TRP A 62 -1.88 -7.49 11.88
N ARG A 63 -1.47 -6.70 12.88
CA ARG A 63 -2.08 -6.71 14.22
C ARG A 63 -3.47 -6.06 14.27
N ARG A 64 -3.76 -5.11 13.40
CA ARG A 64 -5.00 -4.31 13.43
C ARG A 64 -6.22 -5.04 12.87
N PHE A 65 -6.02 -6.21 12.25
CA PHE A 65 -7.07 -7.01 11.61
C PHE A 65 -7.15 -8.43 12.18
N SER A 66 -8.36 -8.97 12.19
CA SER A 66 -8.63 -10.40 12.33
C SER A 66 -8.57 -11.06 10.94
N TRP A 67 -7.45 -11.72 10.65
CA TRP A 67 -7.19 -12.33 9.33
C TRP A 67 -7.79 -13.73 9.19
N ARG A 68 -8.19 -14.08 7.97
CA ARG A 68 -8.71 -15.40 7.57
C ARG A 68 -7.90 -16.00 6.43
N LEU A 69 -6.57 -15.88 6.53
CA LEU A 69 -5.63 -16.33 5.50
C LEU A 69 -4.79 -17.50 6.02
N PRO A 70 -4.43 -18.46 5.15
CA PRO A 70 -3.61 -19.61 5.54
C PRO A 70 -2.15 -19.22 5.82
N SER A 71 -1.71 -18.06 5.33
CA SER A 71 -0.38 -17.52 5.50
C SER A 71 -0.41 -16.00 5.62
N ARG A 72 0.72 -15.42 6.02
CA ARG A 72 0.92 -13.98 6.13
C ARG A 72 1.19 -13.36 4.76
N SER A 73 0.24 -13.51 3.83
CA SER A 73 0.32 -12.95 2.48
C SER A 73 -1.07 -12.71 1.94
N LEU A 74 -1.28 -11.55 1.30
CA LEU A 74 -2.55 -11.24 0.66
C LEU A 74 -2.80 -12.16 -0.53
N PRO A 75 -4.05 -12.56 -0.80
CA PRO A 75 -4.32 -13.36 -1.98
C PRO A 75 -4.21 -12.50 -3.24
N PRO A 76 -3.90 -13.11 -4.40
CA PRO A 76 -3.86 -12.39 -5.66
C PRO A 76 -5.23 -11.90 -6.09
N GLY A 77 -5.22 -10.86 -6.93
CA GLY A 77 -6.41 -10.29 -7.53
C GLY A 77 -7.06 -9.17 -6.70
N PRO A 78 -8.25 -8.71 -7.10
CA PRO A 78 -8.90 -7.57 -6.49
C PRO A 78 -9.37 -7.85 -5.05
N ILE A 79 -9.10 -6.90 -4.16
CA ILE A 79 -9.61 -6.86 -2.79
C ILE A 79 -10.47 -5.61 -2.63
N LYS A 80 -11.66 -5.74 -2.05
CA LYS A 80 -12.60 -4.64 -1.81
C LYS A 80 -12.86 -4.45 -0.33
N TRP A 81 -13.05 -3.21 0.09
CA TRP A 81 -13.61 -2.89 1.40
C TRP A 81 -15.14 -2.95 1.36
N THR A 82 -15.74 -3.53 2.39
CA THR A 82 -17.19 -3.54 2.63
C THR A 82 -17.44 -3.51 4.13
N GLU A 83 -18.70 -3.43 4.53
CA GLU A 83 -19.13 -3.60 5.92
C GLU A 83 -19.78 -4.97 6.08
N ASP A 84 -19.60 -5.58 7.26
CA ASP A 84 -20.37 -6.75 7.67
C ASP A 84 -21.74 -6.35 8.25
N LEU A 85 -22.52 -7.33 8.69
CA LEU A 85 -23.86 -7.10 9.27
C LEU A 85 -23.82 -6.29 10.57
N ASP A 86 -22.67 -6.26 11.26
CA ASP A 86 -22.44 -5.53 12.49
C ASP A 86 -21.80 -4.15 12.24
N GLY A 87 -21.70 -3.72 10.97
CA GLY A 87 -21.11 -2.44 10.57
C GLY A 87 -19.58 -2.41 10.61
N ARG A 88 -18.91 -3.56 10.81
CA ARG A 88 -17.45 -3.63 10.88
C ARG A 88 -16.86 -3.63 9.49
N LYS A 89 -15.75 -2.90 9.32
CA LYS A 89 -15.02 -2.84 8.04
C LYS A 89 -14.34 -4.17 7.74
N VAL A 90 -14.63 -4.78 6.61
CA VAL A 90 -14.06 -6.05 6.16
C VAL A 90 -13.41 -5.93 4.78
N ALA A 91 -12.32 -6.66 4.60
CA ALA A 91 -11.65 -6.85 3.32
C ALA A 91 -12.18 -8.13 2.66
N LEU A 92 -12.66 -8.00 1.42
CA LEU A 92 -13.26 -9.05 0.62
C LEU A 92 -12.43 -9.29 -0.63
N ALA A 93 -11.84 -10.47 -0.76
CA ALA A 93 -11.21 -10.91 -2.01
C ALA A 93 -12.31 -11.32 -3.01
N VAL A 94 -12.26 -10.71 -4.19
CA VAL A 94 -13.30 -10.87 -5.23
C VAL A 94 -12.67 -11.17 -6.59
N GLY A 95 -13.47 -11.71 -7.51
CA GLY A 95 -13.05 -11.95 -8.88
C GLY A 95 -13.39 -13.36 -9.33
N GLY A 96 -12.49 -13.98 -10.09
CA GLY A 96 -12.61 -15.36 -10.50
C GLY A 96 -11.36 -16.15 -10.12
N GLU A 97 -11.54 -17.35 -9.57
CA GLU A 97 -10.46 -18.29 -9.28
C GLU A 97 -10.83 -19.65 -9.88
N ALA A 98 -9.93 -20.23 -10.67
CA ALA A 98 -10.18 -21.47 -11.43
C ALA A 98 -11.48 -21.46 -12.28
N GLY A 99 -11.89 -20.28 -12.77
CA GLY A 99 -13.13 -20.11 -13.55
C GLY A 99 -14.40 -19.94 -12.72
N CYS A 100 -14.32 -20.04 -11.39
CA CYS A 100 -15.43 -19.83 -10.47
C CYS A 100 -15.39 -18.43 -9.87
N ARG A 101 -16.56 -17.83 -9.63
CA ARG A 101 -16.65 -16.53 -8.95
C ARG A 101 -16.13 -16.67 -7.51
N ARG A 102 -15.16 -15.84 -7.15
CA ARG A 102 -14.59 -15.73 -5.82
C ARG A 102 -15.23 -14.56 -5.07
N THR A 103 -15.62 -14.78 -3.82
CA THR A 103 -16.14 -13.76 -2.90
C THR A 103 -15.87 -14.23 -1.47
N GLU A 104 -14.73 -13.83 -0.91
CA GLU A 104 -14.20 -14.37 0.35
C GLU A 104 -13.77 -13.25 1.29
N ILE A 105 -14.23 -13.29 2.55
CA ILE A 105 -13.76 -12.35 3.58
C ILE A 105 -12.36 -12.79 4.01
N ILE A 106 -11.37 -11.91 3.82
CA ILE A 106 -9.96 -12.20 4.13
C ILE A 106 -9.47 -11.51 5.40
N ALA A 107 -10.13 -10.42 5.82
CA ALA A 107 -9.82 -9.72 7.05
C ALA A 107 -11.01 -8.90 7.57
N THR A 108 -11.10 -8.75 8.88
CA THR A 108 -12.03 -7.83 9.56
C THR A 108 -11.22 -6.86 10.42
N LEU A 109 -11.46 -5.56 10.29
CA LEU A 109 -10.80 -4.53 11.09
C LEU A 109 -11.38 -4.58 12.52
N PHE A 110 -10.53 -4.54 13.56
CA PHE A 110 -11.03 -4.33 14.93
C PHE A 110 -11.67 -2.93 15.06
N PRO A 111 -12.59 -2.67 15.99
CA PRO A 111 -13.00 -1.30 16.30
C PRO A 111 -11.80 -0.48 16.79
N ASP A 112 -11.80 0.84 16.56
CA ASP A 112 -10.80 1.73 17.18
C ASP A 112 -11.06 1.80 18.70
N GLU A 113 -10.00 1.82 19.51
CA GLU A 113 -10.14 1.89 20.98
C GLU A 113 -10.79 3.19 21.46
N ASP A 114 -10.84 4.22 20.62
CA ASP A 114 -11.46 5.53 20.88
C ASP A 114 -12.99 5.55 20.67
N GLU A 115 -13.60 4.44 20.25
CA GLU A 115 -15.06 4.30 20.06
C GLU A 115 -15.78 3.51 21.18
N LEU A 116 -15.12 3.29 22.33
CA LEU A 116 -15.69 2.59 23.51
C LEU A 116 -15.79 3.48 24.76
#